data_AF-A0A8J6N757-F1
#
_entry.id   AF-A0A8J6N757-F1
#
_cell.length_a   1.000
_cell.length_b   1.000
_cell.length_c   1.000
_cell.angle_alpha   90.00
_cell.angle_beta   90.00
_cell.angle_gamma   90.00
#
_symmetry.space_group_name_H-M   'P 1'
#
loop_
_entity.id
_entity.type
_entity.pdbx_description
1 polymer ?
#
loop_
_entity_poly.entity_id
_entity_poly.type
_entity_poly.pdbx_seq_one_letter_code
_entity_poly.pdbx_strand_id
1 'polypeptide(L)'
;MKEETERDLNEFVDAWQETTEKNKEVFLHFLEYLGQKKDVTLDFIPRPGLTYSLRAVHAKQKNKSLFVMVDVIEGEPRWLSICFYGDMITDPEEKGDSVPGGLLGEDAVCFDLEEKNELLIGYIKARLDEACQNAMSQ
;
A
#
# COMPACT_ATOMS: atom_id res chain seq x y z
N MET A 1 -2.89 15.14 -2.14
CA MET A 1 -4.03 14.43 -1.53
C MET A 1 -5.20 15.41 -1.43
N LYS A 2 -6.45 14.96 -1.45
CA LYS A 2 -7.61 15.85 -1.28
C LYS A 2 -7.83 16.13 0.22
N GLU A 3 -8.48 17.24 0.55
CA GLU A 3 -8.75 17.63 1.95
C GLU A 3 -9.55 16.58 2.72
N GLU A 4 -10.59 16.01 2.11
CA GLU A 4 -11.39 14.93 2.70
C GLU A 4 -10.55 13.69 2.99
N THR A 5 -9.75 13.27 2.01
CA THR A 5 -8.81 12.15 2.17
C THR A 5 -7.83 12.37 3.33
N GLU A 6 -7.28 13.59 3.45
CA GLU A 6 -6.34 13.93 4.51
C GLU A 6 -7.00 13.90 5.89
N ARG A 7 -8.23 14.41 6.01
CA ARG A 7 -9.01 14.35 7.25
C ARG A 7 -9.27 12.90 7.66
N ASP A 8 -9.79 12.08 6.75
CA ASP A 8 -10.14 10.68 7.03
C ASP A 8 -8.89 9.86 7.42
N LEU A 9 -7.75 10.12 6.79
CA LEU A 9 -6.47 9.51 7.14
C LEU A 9 -6.00 9.92 8.54
N ASN A 10 -6.06 11.20 8.86
CA ASN A 10 -5.64 11.71 10.17
C ASN A 10 -6.53 11.15 11.29
N GLU A 11 -7.85 11.15 11.10
CA GLU A 11 -8.80 10.54 12.05
C GLU A 11 -8.50 9.06 12.30
N PHE A 12 -8.22 8.31 11.23
CA PHE A 12 -7.84 6.90 11.35
C PHE A 12 -6.52 6.70 12.10
N VAL A 13 -5.47 7.46 11.74
CA VAL A 13 -4.14 7.37 12.36
C VAL A 13 -4.19 7.76 13.84
N ASP A 14 -4.95 8.80 14.19
CA ASP A 14 -5.08 9.24 15.58
C ASP A 14 -5.83 8.21 16.44
N ALA A 15 -6.83 7.54 15.87
CA ALA A 15 -7.58 6.49 16.55
C ALA A 15 -6.80 5.17 16.68
N TRP A 16 -5.88 4.87 15.76
CA TRP A 16 -5.09 3.63 15.78
C TRP A 16 -4.04 3.67 16.90
N GLN A 17 -4.21 2.84 17.94
CA GLN A 17 -3.19 2.62 18.97
C GLN A 17 -2.11 1.67 18.48
N GLU A 18 -0.84 2.00 18.76
CA GLU A 18 0.28 1.15 18.38
C GLU A 18 0.31 -0.14 19.22
N THR A 19 0.76 -1.22 18.60
CA THR A 19 0.94 -2.54 19.24
C THR A 19 2.40 -2.98 19.24
N THR A 20 2.71 -4.12 19.86
CA THR A 20 4.07 -4.68 19.92
C THR A 20 4.65 -5.00 18.54
N GLU A 21 3.78 -5.31 17.59
CA GLU A 21 4.07 -5.66 16.20
C GLU A 21 4.47 -4.42 15.39
N LYS A 22 4.17 -3.20 15.89
CA LYS A 22 4.51 -1.91 15.28
C LYS A 22 3.92 -1.66 13.89
N ASN A 23 2.75 -2.22 13.61
CA ASN A 23 2.13 -2.11 12.28
C ASN A 23 1.66 -0.68 11.96
N LYS A 24 1.33 0.15 12.96
CA LYS A 24 1.04 1.57 12.71
C LYS A 24 2.31 2.30 12.26
N GLU A 25 3.45 2.07 12.92
CA GLU A 25 4.75 2.61 12.53
C GLU A 25 5.08 2.24 11.08
N VAL A 26 4.86 0.98 10.69
CA VAL A 26 5.10 0.51 9.32
C VAL A 26 4.14 1.16 8.31
N PHE A 27 2.86 1.30 8.64
CA PHE A 27 1.90 2.01 7.79
C PHE A 27 2.33 3.46 7.55
N LEU A 28 2.70 4.18 8.61
CA LEU A 28 3.19 5.55 8.51
C LEU A 28 4.48 5.65 7.70
N HIS A 29 5.36 4.64 7.78
CA HIS A 29 6.55 4.57 6.95
C HIS A 29 6.22 4.49 5.46
N PHE A 30 5.28 3.62 5.06
CA PHE A 30 4.87 3.54 3.65
C PHE A 30 4.10 4.77 3.18
N LEU A 31 3.26 5.36 4.05
CA LEU A 31 2.58 6.62 3.78
C LEU A 31 3.58 7.75 3.46
N GLU A 32 4.57 7.95 4.33
CA GLU A 32 5.61 8.95 4.12
C GLU A 32 6.42 8.66 2.85
N TYR A 33 6.85 7.42 2.68
CA TYR A 33 7.69 7.02 1.55
C TYR A 33 6.98 7.21 0.20
N LEU A 34 5.69 6.88 0.11
CA LEU A 34 4.87 7.14 -1.07
C LEU A 34 4.59 8.62 -1.26
N GLY A 35 4.39 9.37 -0.19
CA GLY A 35 4.16 10.82 -0.22
C GLY A 35 5.36 11.63 -0.73
N GLN A 36 6.57 11.07 -0.63
CA GLN A 36 7.80 11.68 -1.15
C GLN A 36 8.03 11.42 -2.65
N LYS A 37 7.24 10.54 -3.28
CA LYS A 37 7.39 10.23 -4.71
C LYS A 37 6.89 11.37 -5.58
N LYS A 38 7.70 11.77 -6.55
CA LYS A 38 7.35 12.82 -7.51
C LYS A 38 6.15 12.38 -8.36
N ASP A 39 5.24 13.33 -8.61
CA ASP A 39 4.06 13.14 -9.48
C ASP A 39 3.12 12.00 -9.01
N VAL A 40 3.18 11.63 -7.72
CA VAL A 40 2.30 10.65 -7.09
C VAL A 40 1.24 11.37 -6.26
N THR A 41 -0.02 10.95 -6.43
CA THR A 41 -1.13 11.35 -5.56
C THR A 41 -1.56 10.16 -4.72
N LEU A 42 -1.76 10.41 -3.43
CA LEU A 42 -2.34 9.44 -2.50
C LEU A 42 -3.83 9.67 -2.34
N ASP A 43 -4.55 8.56 -2.28
CA ASP A 43 -5.95 8.49 -1.84
C ASP A 43 -6.07 7.51 -0.67
N PHE A 44 -7.03 7.75 0.22
CA PHE A 44 -7.26 6.95 1.41
C PHE A 44 -8.75 6.64 1.51
N ILE A 45 -9.09 5.35 1.51
CA ILE A 45 -10.47 4.87 1.42
C ILE A 45 -10.77 4.03 2.66
N PRO A 46 -11.36 4.64 3.71
CA PRO A 46 -11.77 3.90 4.88
C PRO A 46 -12.99 3.03 4.57
N ARG A 47 -12.95 1.76 4.96
CA ARG A 47 -14.12 0.86 5.00
C ARG A 47 -14.15 0.18 6.37
N PRO A 48 -14.68 0.86 7.40
CA PRO A 48 -14.71 0.32 8.76
C PRO A 48 -15.39 -1.06 8.82
N GLY A 49 -14.79 -1.98 9.58
CA GLY A 49 -15.20 -3.39 9.63
C GLY A 49 -14.69 -4.25 8.46
N LEU A 50 -13.98 -3.67 7.49
CA LEU A 50 -13.35 -4.40 6.40
C LEU A 50 -11.85 -4.08 6.32
N THR A 51 -11.49 -2.90 5.82
CA THR A 51 -10.11 -2.52 5.48
C THR A 51 -9.98 -1.01 5.34
N TYR A 52 -8.80 -0.45 5.60
CA TYR A 52 -8.47 0.94 5.26
C TYR A 52 -7.40 0.97 4.17
N SER A 53 -7.76 1.46 2.98
CA SER A 53 -6.89 1.37 1.81
C SER A 53 -6.17 2.69 1.55
N LEU A 54 -4.84 2.71 1.67
CA LEU A 54 -4.01 3.77 1.09
C LEU A 54 -3.65 3.38 -0.35
N ARG A 55 -4.00 4.21 -1.32
CA ARG A 55 -3.77 3.96 -2.75
C ARG A 55 -2.85 5.02 -3.31
N ALA A 56 -1.86 4.61 -4.10
CA ALA A 56 -0.97 5.54 -4.78
C ALA A 56 -1.16 5.48 -6.30
N VAL A 57 -1.23 6.65 -6.92
CA VAL A 57 -1.45 6.82 -8.35
C VAL A 57 -0.40 7.78 -8.91
N HIS A 58 0.27 7.39 -9.98
CA HIS A 58 1.19 8.29 -10.68
C HIS A 58 0.44 9.13 -11.71
N ALA A 59 0.77 10.42 -11.85
CA ALA A 59 0.04 11.37 -12.70
C ALA A 59 0.01 11.01 -14.20
N LYS A 60 0.98 10.21 -14.66
CA LYS A 60 1.06 9.70 -16.04
C LYS A 60 0.40 8.34 -16.25
N GLN A 61 -0.13 7.73 -15.21
CA GLN A 61 -0.78 6.43 -15.31
C GLN A 61 -2.08 6.55 -16.11
N LYS A 62 -2.30 5.63 -17.07
CA LYS A 62 -3.45 5.69 -17.99
C LYS A 62 -4.38 4.49 -17.86
N ASN A 63 -3.81 3.30 -17.67
CA ASN A 63 -4.55 2.04 -17.84
C ASN A 63 -5.11 1.52 -16.52
N LYS A 64 -4.40 1.77 -15.40
CA LYS A 64 -4.80 1.33 -14.07
C LYS A 64 -5.20 2.50 -13.20
N SER A 65 -6.03 2.28 -12.18
CA SER A 65 -6.48 3.33 -11.25
C SER A 65 -5.50 3.60 -10.10
N LEU A 66 -4.49 2.74 -9.90
CA LEU A 66 -3.42 2.84 -8.90
C LEU A 66 -2.21 2.00 -9.35
N PHE A 67 -1.05 2.17 -8.73
CA PHE A 67 0.09 1.25 -8.91
C PHE A 67 0.37 0.38 -7.67
N VAL A 68 -0.14 0.79 -6.51
CA VAL A 68 -0.10 0.01 -5.27
C VAL A 68 -1.27 0.37 -4.35
N MET A 69 -1.74 -0.63 -3.61
CA MET A 69 -2.69 -0.49 -2.52
C MET A 69 -2.05 -1.05 -1.23
N VAL A 70 -1.91 -0.20 -0.23
CA VAL A 70 -1.48 -0.56 1.13
C VAL A 70 -2.75 -0.62 1.98
N ASP A 71 -3.25 -1.83 2.21
CA ASP A 71 -4.42 -2.08 3.04
C ASP A 71 -4.03 -2.31 4.49
N VAL A 72 -4.68 -1.59 5.40
CA VAL A 72 -4.74 -1.98 6.81
C VAL A 72 -5.92 -2.92 6.99
N ILE A 73 -5.63 -4.16 7.35
CA ILE A 73 -6.65 -5.17 7.62
C ILE A 73 -7.10 -5.05 9.08
N GLU A 74 -8.41 -5.00 9.30
CA GLU A 74 -8.97 -5.02 10.63
C GLU A 74 -8.82 -6.42 11.25
N GLY A 75 -7.85 -6.56 12.15
CA GLY A 75 -7.59 -7.76 12.96
C GLY A 75 -7.13 -7.38 14.36
N GLU A 76 -6.86 -8.38 15.21
CA GLU A 76 -6.33 -8.19 16.56
C GLU A 76 -4.97 -8.91 16.70
N PRO A 77 -3.83 -8.21 16.50
CA PRO A 77 -3.68 -6.80 16.09
C PRO A 77 -3.94 -6.56 14.60
N ARG A 78 -4.13 -5.29 14.21
CA ARG A 78 -4.22 -4.89 12.79
C ARG A 78 -2.90 -5.20 12.09
N TRP A 79 -2.96 -5.59 10.82
CA TRP A 79 -1.80 -5.92 9.99
C TRP A 79 -1.94 -5.29 8.59
N LEU A 80 -0.88 -5.34 7.78
CA LEU A 80 -0.83 -4.70 6.47
C LEU A 80 -0.77 -5.71 5.33
N SER A 81 -1.57 -5.50 4.28
CA SER A 81 -1.41 -6.18 3.00
C SER A 81 -1.05 -5.16 1.92
N ILE A 82 0.09 -5.33 1.25
CA ILE A 82 0.58 -4.42 0.22
C ILE A 82 0.45 -5.12 -1.13
N CYS A 83 -0.55 -4.74 -1.91
CA CYS A 83 -0.85 -5.37 -3.19
C CYS A 83 -0.46 -4.50 -4.38
N PHE A 84 0.19 -5.14 -5.34
CA PHE A 84 0.53 -4.62 -6.65
C PHE A 84 -0.21 -5.42 -7.72
N TYR A 85 -0.46 -4.81 -8.88
CA TYR A 85 -0.83 -5.62 -10.05
C TYR A 85 0.36 -6.47 -10.45
N GLY A 86 0.13 -7.73 -10.83
CA GLY A 86 1.21 -8.67 -11.12
C GLY A 86 2.13 -8.24 -12.28
N ASP A 87 1.63 -7.39 -13.19
CA ASP A 87 2.39 -6.82 -14.30
C ASP A 87 3.16 -5.54 -13.94
N MET A 88 2.99 -5.00 -12.74
CA MET A 88 3.62 -3.75 -12.30
C MET A 88 4.94 -3.93 -11.58
N ILE A 89 5.23 -5.14 -11.11
CA ILE A 89 6.46 -5.45 -10.36
C ILE A 89 7.03 -6.81 -10.76
N THR A 90 8.29 -7.03 -10.44
CA THR A 90 8.90 -8.35 -10.39
C THR A 90 9.09 -8.78 -8.94
N ASP A 91 8.85 -10.05 -8.64
CA ASP A 91 9.09 -10.63 -7.30
C ASP A 91 10.16 -11.73 -7.38
N PRO A 92 11.43 -11.39 -7.63
CA PRO A 92 12.50 -12.38 -7.83
C PRO A 92 12.84 -13.20 -6.59
N GLU A 93 12.40 -12.77 -5.40
CA GLU A 93 12.62 -13.51 -4.16
C GLU A 93 11.38 -14.30 -3.73
N GLU A 94 10.30 -14.28 -4.54
CA GLU A 94 9.03 -14.97 -4.30
C GLU A 94 8.50 -14.71 -2.89
N LYS A 95 8.58 -13.45 -2.45
CA LYS A 95 8.18 -13.00 -1.11
C LYS A 95 6.70 -12.62 -1.04
N GLY A 96 6.08 -12.37 -2.18
CA GLY A 96 4.68 -12.01 -2.29
C GLY A 96 3.83 -13.20 -2.72
N ASP A 97 2.60 -13.22 -2.26
CA ASP A 97 1.62 -14.20 -2.68
C ASP A 97 0.97 -13.77 -4.00
N SER A 98 0.89 -14.71 -4.94
CA SER A 98 0.12 -14.52 -6.17
C SER A 98 -1.38 -14.68 -5.87
N VAL A 99 -2.15 -13.61 -6.06
CA VAL A 99 -3.58 -13.56 -5.76
C VAL A 99 -4.36 -13.27 -7.05
N PRO A 100 -4.93 -14.31 -7.70
CA PRO A 100 -5.75 -14.13 -8.91
C PRO A 100 -6.96 -13.23 -8.66
N GLY A 101 -7.14 -12.21 -9.49
CA GLY A 101 -8.18 -11.18 -9.30
C GLY A 101 -8.07 -10.36 -7.99
N GLY A 102 -6.93 -10.43 -7.30
CA GLY A 102 -6.73 -9.86 -5.96
C GLY A 102 -6.74 -8.34 -5.87
N LEU A 103 -6.51 -7.63 -6.99
CA LEU A 103 -6.46 -6.17 -7.01
C LEU A 103 -7.42 -5.61 -8.04
N LEU A 104 -8.58 -5.14 -7.55
CA LEU A 104 -9.64 -4.55 -8.37
C LEU A 104 -10.09 -5.46 -9.54
N GLY A 105 -10.05 -6.78 -9.34
CA GLY A 105 -10.44 -7.79 -10.33
C GLY A 105 -9.32 -8.24 -11.28
N GLU A 106 -8.10 -7.72 -11.11
CA GLU A 106 -6.91 -8.17 -11.84
C GLU A 106 -5.96 -8.95 -10.93
N ASP A 107 -5.11 -9.79 -11.53
CA ASP A 107 -4.12 -10.58 -10.82
C ASP A 107 -3.12 -9.70 -10.09
N ALA A 108 -2.81 -10.09 -8.86
CA ALA A 108 -2.02 -9.30 -7.94
C ALA A 108 -0.87 -10.10 -7.33
N VAL A 109 0.14 -9.37 -6.88
CA VAL A 109 1.16 -9.85 -5.94
C VAL A 109 1.00 -9.05 -4.67
N CYS A 110 0.70 -9.74 -3.56
CA CYS A 110 0.44 -9.12 -2.26
C CYS A 110 1.49 -9.53 -1.24
N PHE A 111 1.96 -8.57 -0.45
CA PHE A 111 2.92 -8.79 0.63
C PHE A 111 2.24 -8.50 1.97
N ASP A 112 2.15 -9.53 2.81
CA ASP A 112 1.52 -9.40 4.12
C ASP A 112 2.57 -9.14 5.21
N LEU A 113 2.31 -8.13 6.04
CA LEU A 113 3.14 -7.68 7.15
C LEU A 113 2.29 -7.74 8.43
N GLU A 114 2.40 -8.87 9.12
CA GLU A 114 1.80 -9.10 10.45
C GLU A 114 2.58 -8.42 11.58
N GLU A 115 3.88 -8.18 11.37
CA GLU A 115 4.75 -7.43 12.27
C GLU A 115 5.85 -6.69 11.51
N LYS A 116 6.47 -5.72 12.19
CA LYS A 116 7.57 -4.94 11.64
C LYS A 116 8.77 -5.82 11.29
N ASN A 117 9.01 -5.96 9.99
CA ASN A 117 10.14 -6.67 9.42
C ASN A 117 10.94 -5.75 8.48
N GLU A 118 12.08 -5.24 8.94
CA GLU A 118 12.92 -4.30 8.19
C GLU A 118 13.40 -4.84 6.84
N LEU A 119 13.66 -6.15 6.74
CA LEU A 119 14.08 -6.78 5.49
C LEU A 119 12.94 -6.81 4.46
N LEU A 120 11.74 -7.17 4.91
CA LEU A 120 10.56 -7.19 4.05
C LEU A 120 10.09 -5.78 3.68
N ILE A 121 10.18 -4.82 4.61
CA ILE A 121 9.92 -3.39 4.33
C ILE A 121 10.88 -2.87 3.26
N GLY A 122 12.18 -3.15 3.39
CA GLY A 122 13.16 -2.78 2.36
C GLY A 122 12.86 -3.40 1.00
N TYR A 123 12.43 -4.66 0.99
CA TYR A 123 12.03 -5.37 -0.23
C TYR A 123 10.80 -4.73 -0.88
N ILE A 124 9.73 -4.50 -0.12
CA ILE A 124 8.50 -3.86 -0.60
C ILE A 124 8.81 -2.46 -1.14
N LYS A 125 9.72 -1.69 -0.52
CA LYS A 125 10.12 -0.38 -1.05
C LYS A 125 10.73 -0.46 -2.45
N ALA A 126 11.56 -1.46 -2.72
CA ALA A 126 12.07 -1.69 -4.07
C ALA A 126 10.93 -1.98 -5.08
N ARG A 127 9.89 -2.73 -4.65
CA ARG A 127 8.68 -2.98 -5.45
C ARG A 127 7.84 -1.73 -5.66
N LEU A 128 7.73 -0.85 -4.65
CA LEU A 128 7.08 0.46 -4.77
C LEU A 128 7.79 1.39 -5.77
N ASP A 129 9.14 1.37 -5.78
CA ASP A 129 9.94 2.10 -6.77
C ASP A 129 9.67 1.59 -8.20
N GLU A 130 9.73 0.28 -8.38
CA GLU A 130 9.48 -0.38 -9.67
C GLU A 130 8.06 -0.13 -10.20
N ALA A 131 7.04 -0.32 -9.35
CA ALA A 131 5.65 -0.06 -9.70
C ALA A 131 5.43 1.41 -10.09
N CYS A 132 6.05 2.35 -9.38
CA CYS A 132 5.97 3.77 -9.71
C CYS A 132 6.64 4.09 -11.06
N GLN A 133 7.79 3.47 -11.37
CA GLN A 133 8.47 3.64 -12.66
C GLN A 133 7.66 3.07 -13.82
N ASN A 134 7.06 1.89 -13.62
CA ASN A 134 6.18 1.27 -14.61
C ASN A 134 4.92 2.11 -14.82
N ALA A 135 4.32 2.66 -13.76
CA ALA A 135 3.18 3.58 -13.84
C ALA A 135 3.49 4.85 -14.64
N MET A 136 4.73 5.36 -14.57
CA MET A 136 5.19 6.51 -15.35
C MET A 136 5.29 6.19 -16.85
N SER A 137 5.52 4.93 -17.21
CA SER A 137 5.84 4.46 -18.56
C SER A 137 4.64 3.86 -19.30
N GLN A 138 3.43 3.91 -18.71
CA GLN A 138 2.19 3.42 -19.32
C GLN A 138 1.64 4.31 -20.45
#